data_AF-B6JFF7-F1
#
_entry.id   AF-B6JFF7-F1
#
_cell.length_a   1.000
_cell.length_b   1.000
_cell.length_c   1.000
_cell.angle_alpha   90.00
_cell.angle_beta   90.00
_cell.angle_gamma   90.00
#
_symmetry.space_group_name_H-M   'P 1'
#
loop_
_entity.id
_entity.type
_entity.pdbx_description
1 polymer ?
#
loop_
_entity_poly.entity_id
_entity_poly.type
_entity_poly.pdbx_seq_one_letter_code
_entity_poly.pdbx_strand_id
1 'polypeptide(L)'
;MTETANLGLPFIEGGQAQKHITHNEALRILDDAIQISVQDTARTTPPLAPADGERYVVASGASGAWVGQGHAVATWETNAWRFLAPKAGWCVWSVADNAMLVFDGSTWMPVSAAGGTPFSPDNLTHLGINTAAAETNLLTVRSDDVLFHAIDADDDGTGDVRLQLSKEAAENTASVVFANAFSGRAEFGLTGDDDFHLKVSADGTLWRDALKFDRTTGRVLFPSGGAREMLTADRTYYVRTDGNDSNAGFSNTAGGAFKTIQRAYDVIAATLDLGGFTVTVQVADGTYAPPSGTSVLAVSQPWTGGGSVKIQGNASTPASVLLSTTNADAIATAAPLPGPLTIKNLKLQTAAAGNGISHRAAGTILIGSLVFGAAANAHCFTGAPGAFIRAISGYTITGGAIQHSVATSTSSMFVSGIVVTLTGTPAFTTFAQASGCSVADWSGTSFSGGATGARYIVLINGVIYTGGAGPNFFPGSTAGSTASGGQYL
;
A
#
# COMPACT_ATOMS: atom_id res chain seq x y z
N MET A 1 23.72 74.04 36.49
CA MET A 1 23.00 72.77 36.34
C MET A 1 21.89 72.74 37.36
N THR A 2 20.62 72.66 36.92
CA THR A 2 19.43 72.63 37.80
C THR A 2 18.81 71.24 37.89
N GLU A 3 19.33 70.28 37.12
CA GLU A 3 18.86 68.90 37.03
C GLU A 3 20.02 67.96 36.68
N THR A 4 19.84 66.64 36.81
CA THR A 4 20.83 65.63 36.39
C THR A 4 20.88 65.47 34.86
N ALA A 5 22.00 65.01 34.32
CA ALA A 5 22.26 65.07 32.88
C ALA A 5 21.46 64.05 32.04
N ASN A 6 21.24 62.83 32.54
CA ASN A 6 20.62 61.76 31.77
C ASN A 6 19.12 61.61 32.03
N LEU A 7 18.70 61.71 33.29
CA LEU A 7 17.31 61.48 33.74
C LEU A 7 16.54 62.78 34.00
N GLY A 8 17.19 63.95 33.99
CA GLY A 8 16.53 65.23 34.23
C GLY A 8 15.95 65.37 35.64
N LEU A 9 16.59 64.77 36.65
CA LEU A 9 16.12 64.83 38.04
C LEU A 9 16.44 66.21 38.63
N PRO A 10 15.45 66.98 39.12
CA PRO A 10 15.68 68.35 39.57
C PRO A 10 16.52 68.40 40.85
N PHE A 11 17.51 69.28 40.88
CA PHE A 11 18.32 69.55 42.06
C PHE A 11 17.61 70.47 43.05
N ILE A 12 17.85 70.25 44.33
CA ILE A 12 17.41 71.16 45.39
C ILE A 12 18.31 72.39 45.39
N GLU A 13 17.72 73.59 45.37
CA GLU A 13 18.42 74.86 45.49
C GLU A 13 19.02 75.07 46.90
N GLY A 14 20.04 75.93 47.01
CA GLY A 14 20.76 76.16 48.26
C GLY A 14 19.87 76.70 49.40
N GLY A 15 19.97 76.09 50.59
CA GLY A 15 19.22 76.48 51.79
C GLY A 15 19.98 76.21 53.10
N GLN A 16 19.41 76.57 54.27
CA GLN A 16 20.05 76.37 55.57
C GLN A 16 20.28 74.87 55.89
N ALA A 17 21.42 74.58 56.52
CA ALA A 17 21.90 73.24 56.90
C ALA A 17 22.42 72.32 55.76
N GLN A 18 22.68 72.87 54.56
CA GLN A 18 23.43 72.19 53.48
C GLN A 18 22.93 70.80 53.03
N LYS A 19 21.67 70.46 53.33
CA LYS A 19 21.06 69.16 52.96
C LYS A 19 21.01 68.91 51.44
N HIS A 20 20.98 69.98 50.65
CA HIS A 20 21.02 69.92 49.18
C HIS A 20 22.30 69.27 48.65
N ILE A 21 23.43 69.37 49.38
CA ILE A 21 24.71 68.80 48.92
C ILE A 21 24.62 67.28 48.86
N THR A 22 24.24 66.64 49.96
CA THR A 22 24.18 65.17 50.03
C THR A 22 23.02 64.60 49.22
N HIS A 23 21.89 65.31 49.13
CA HIS A 23 20.76 64.88 48.31
C HIS A 23 21.06 64.98 46.82
N ASN A 24 21.58 66.12 46.35
CA ASN A 24 21.91 66.29 44.92
C ASN A 24 23.02 65.32 44.51
N GLU A 25 23.95 64.99 45.41
CA GLU A 25 24.94 63.94 45.15
C GLU A 25 24.30 62.55 45.02
N ALA A 26 23.31 62.23 45.85
CA ALA A 26 22.53 60.98 45.69
C ALA A 26 21.75 60.95 44.37
N LEU A 27 21.21 62.08 43.91
CA LEU A 27 20.54 62.18 42.60
C LEU A 27 21.50 61.96 41.43
N ARG A 28 22.73 62.49 41.51
CA ARG A 28 23.77 62.20 40.50
C ARG A 28 24.14 60.72 40.46
N ILE A 29 24.35 60.10 41.63
CA ILE A 29 24.60 58.66 41.70
C ILE A 29 23.43 57.87 41.09
N LEU A 30 22.19 58.32 41.32
CA LEU A 30 21.00 57.70 40.74
C LEU A 30 20.96 57.82 39.21
N ASP A 31 21.33 58.99 38.68
CA ASP A 31 21.46 59.28 37.24
C ASP A 31 22.49 58.38 36.55
N ASP A 32 23.61 58.14 37.23
CA ASP A 32 24.69 57.28 36.78
C ASP A 32 24.33 55.79 36.85
N ALA A 33 23.50 55.39 37.82
CA ALA A 33 23.25 53.98 38.18
C ALA A 33 21.97 53.37 37.56
N ILE A 34 21.06 54.18 37.03
CA ILE A 34 19.75 53.72 36.52
C ILE A 34 19.64 54.00 35.03
N GLN A 35 19.00 53.08 34.29
CA GLN A 35 18.85 53.16 32.83
C GLN A 35 20.18 53.49 32.15
N ILE A 36 21.22 52.74 32.52
CA ILE A 36 22.59 53.00 32.10
C ILE A 36 22.72 52.73 30.61
N SER A 37 22.89 53.77 29.81
CA SER A 37 23.23 53.70 28.40
C SER A 37 24.61 54.29 28.21
N VAL A 38 25.55 53.49 27.71
CA VAL A 38 26.94 53.87 27.48
C VAL A 38 27.23 53.91 25.98
N GLN A 39 28.13 54.79 25.57
CA GLN A 39 28.51 54.92 24.16
C GLN A 39 29.35 53.72 23.69
N ASP A 40 30.26 53.25 24.55
CA ASP A 40 31.29 52.26 24.23
C ASP A 40 31.74 51.56 25.52
N THR A 41 32.14 50.29 25.43
CA THR A 41 32.63 49.48 26.55
C THR A 41 34.04 48.92 26.37
N ALA A 42 34.68 49.15 25.22
CA ALA A 42 36.01 48.65 24.87
C ALA A 42 37.10 49.72 25.01
N ARG A 43 36.74 50.96 25.33
CA ARG A 43 37.65 52.11 25.32
C ARG A 43 38.54 52.17 26.57
N THR A 44 39.85 52.36 26.37
CA THR A 44 40.85 52.48 27.46
C THR A 44 41.34 53.92 27.69
N THR A 45 40.91 54.88 26.87
CA THR A 45 41.28 56.30 27.00
C THR A 45 40.03 57.19 26.97
N PRO A 46 39.96 58.23 27.84
CA PRO A 46 38.84 59.17 27.81
C PRO A 46 38.75 59.88 26.44
N PRO A 47 37.53 60.13 25.92
CA PRO A 47 37.32 61.01 24.78
C PRO A 47 37.96 62.39 25.01
N LEU A 48 38.40 63.04 23.93
CA LEU A 48 39.03 64.38 24.01
C LEU A 48 38.03 65.50 24.32
N ALA A 49 36.76 65.31 23.96
CA ALA A 49 35.68 66.29 24.16
C ALA A 49 34.35 65.57 24.44
N PRO A 50 34.19 64.89 25.59
CA PRO A 50 32.93 64.26 25.97
C PRO A 50 31.85 65.31 26.23
N ALA A 51 30.60 64.99 25.87
CA ALA A 51 29.43 65.78 26.22
C ALA A 51 29.06 65.57 27.69
N ASP A 52 28.43 66.57 28.32
CA ASP A 52 27.91 66.45 29.69
C ASP A 52 26.84 65.34 29.73
N GLY A 53 26.94 64.44 30.71
CA GLY A 53 26.11 63.23 30.83
C GLY A 53 26.58 62.04 30.00
N GLU A 54 27.61 62.16 29.17
CA GLU A 54 28.08 61.05 28.33
C GLU A 54 28.73 59.96 29.18
N ARG A 55 28.28 58.71 28.98
CA ARG A 55 28.68 57.54 29.77
C ARG A 55 29.46 56.52 28.95
N TYR A 56 30.44 55.90 29.59
CA TYR A 56 31.30 54.85 29.04
C TYR A 56 31.48 53.74 30.06
N VAL A 57 31.66 52.50 29.61
CA VAL A 57 32.31 51.48 30.44
C VAL A 57 33.80 51.57 30.18
N VAL A 58 34.58 51.80 31.23
CA VAL A 58 36.03 51.88 31.14
C VAL A 58 36.61 50.48 30.92
N ALA A 59 37.31 50.25 29.82
CA ALA A 59 37.97 48.96 29.59
C ALA A 59 39.19 48.76 30.51
N SER A 60 39.57 47.50 30.74
CA SER A 60 40.77 47.16 31.51
C SER A 60 42.03 47.77 30.89
N GLY A 61 42.99 48.19 31.72
CA GLY A 61 44.22 48.84 31.24
C GLY A 61 44.04 50.31 30.86
N ALA A 62 43.05 50.97 31.46
CA ALA A 62 42.74 52.37 31.21
C ALA A 62 43.91 53.32 31.51
N SER A 63 44.01 54.41 30.75
CA SER A 63 45.04 55.43 30.87
C SER A 63 44.45 56.85 30.96
N GLY A 64 45.29 57.86 31.19
CA GLY A 64 44.85 59.24 31.37
C GLY A 64 43.97 59.40 32.62
N ALA A 65 42.86 60.13 32.49
CA ALA A 65 41.94 60.36 33.61
C ALA A 65 41.21 59.09 34.09
N TRP A 66 41.29 57.99 33.34
CA TRP A 66 40.60 56.73 33.64
C TRP A 66 41.51 55.70 34.35
N VAL A 67 42.77 56.05 34.68
CA VAL A 67 43.70 55.14 35.37
C VAL A 67 43.08 54.60 36.66
N GLY A 68 43.12 53.26 36.81
CA GLY A 68 42.60 52.56 37.98
C GLY A 68 41.07 52.36 38.01
N GLN A 69 40.34 52.80 36.98
CA GLN A 69 38.88 52.76 36.92
C GLN A 69 38.34 51.65 36.00
N GLY A 70 39.11 50.57 35.79
CA GLY A 70 38.68 49.46 34.93
C GLY A 70 37.31 48.90 35.33
N HIS A 71 36.47 48.66 34.33
CA HIS A 71 35.07 48.21 34.42
C HIS A 71 34.07 49.20 35.03
N ALA A 72 34.50 50.35 35.56
CA ALA A 72 33.60 51.37 36.08
C ALA A 72 32.74 51.98 34.96
N VAL A 73 31.53 52.40 35.31
CA VAL A 73 30.75 53.31 34.47
C VAL A 73 31.31 54.71 34.71
N ALA A 74 31.95 55.28 33.69
CA ALA A 74 32.48 56.63 33.70
C ALA A 74 31.47 57.59 33.08
N THR A 75 31.04 58.60 33.84
CA THR A 75 30.17 59.68 33.37
C THR A 75 30.96 60.98 33.34
N TRP A 76 30.86 61.74 32.24
CA TRP A 76 31.41 63.09 32.19
C TRP A 76 30.38 64.10 32.72
N GLU A 77 30.69 64.77 33.83
CA GLU A 77 29.82 65.80 34.41
C GLU A 77 30.62 66.98 34.96
N THR A 78 30.14 68.21 34.74
CA THR A 78 30.73 69.43 35.36
C THR A 78 32.26 69.52 35.16
N ASN A 79 32.74 69.21 33.96
CA ASN A 79 34.16 69.19 33.58
C ASN A 79 35.04 68.18 34.34
N ALA A 80 34.45 67.12 34.91
CA ALA A 80 35.18 66.04 35.56
C ALA A 80 34.57 64.67 35.24
N TRP A 81 35.42 63.63 35.31
CA TRP A 81 34.94 62.25 35.25
C TRP A 81 34.47 61.77 36.62
N ARG A 82 33.27 61.22 36.65
CA ARG A 82 32.71 60.47 37.78
C ARG A 82 32.76 58.99 37.45
N PHE A 83 33.08 58.16 38.43
CA PHE A 83 33.20 56.72 38.24
C PHE A 83 32.30 55.99 39.22
N LEU A 84 31.50 55.09 38.67
CA LEU A 84 30.61 54.24 39.43
C LEU A 84 31.06 52.79 39.26
N ALA A 85 31.56 52.19 40.34
CA ALA A 85 31.99 50.79 40.34
C ALA A 85 30.77 49.86 40.27
N PRO A 86 30.68 48.97 39.27
CA PRO A 86 29.53 48.08 39.14
C PRO A 86 29.50 47.00 40.21
N LYS A 87 28.30 46.50 40.49
CA LYS A 87 28.08 45.29 41.30
C LYS A 87 27.58 44.17 40.40
N ALA A 88 27.82 42.93 40.80
CA ALA A 88 27.30 41.76 40.08
C ALA A 88 25.79 41.90 39.84
N GLY A 89 25.35 41.66 38.60
CA GLY A 89 23.97 41.82 38.15
C GLY A 89 23.59 43.22 37.65
N TRP A 90 24.49 44.20 37.67
CA TRP A 90 24.23 45.48 37.00
C TRP A 90 24.11 45.30 35.50
N CYS A 91 23.23 46.08 34.87
CA CYS A 91 23.01 46.02 33.42
C CYS A 91 23.33 47.37 32.77
N VAL A 92 23.96 47.36 31.59
CA VAL A 92 24.07 48.54 30.72
C VAL A 92 23.64 48.21 29.31
N TRP A 93 23.07 49.20 28.63
CA TRP A 93 22.93 49.19 27.19
C TRP A 93 24.18 49.82 26.55
N SER A 94 24.87 49.07 25.69
CA SER A 94 25.97 49.61 24.86
C SER A 94 25.41 50.08 23.52
N VAL A 95 25.55 51.36 23.22
CA VAL A 95 25.10 51.94 21.95
C VAL A 95 25.96 51.41 20.79
N ALA A 96 27.28 51.28 20.99
CA ALA A 96 28.19 50.74 19.97
C ALA A 96 27.90 49.27 19.64
N ASP A 97 27.60 48.45 20.65
CA ASP A 97 27.39 47.01 20.46
C ASP A 97 25.91 46.65 20.18
N ASN A 98 25.00 47.61 20.30
CA ASN A 98 23.55 47.42 20.19
C ASN A 98 23.04 46.25 21.06
N ALA A 99 23.56 46.16 22.29
CA ALA A 99 23.36 45.00 23.16
C ALA A 99 23.26 45.39 24.64
N MET A 100 22.53 44.56 25.40
CA MET A 100 22.51 44.60 26.86
C MET A 100 23.68 43.78 27.41
N LEU A 101 24.45 44.37 28.30
CA LEU A 101 25.54 43.73 29.03
C LEU A 101 25.17 43.61 30.51
N VAL A 102 25.55 42.52 31.16
CA VAL A 102 25.45 42.30 32.60
C VAL A 102 26.85 42.20 33.20
N PHE A 103 27.08 42.82 34.35
CA PHE A 103 28.33 42.67 35.09
C PHE A 103 28.28 41.36 35.91
N ASP A 104 29.19 40.43 35.66
CA ASP A 104 29.21 39.12 36.35
C ASP A 104 29.87 39.16 37.74
N GLY A 105 30.42 40.32 38.12
CA GLY A 105 31.24 40.51 39.33
C GLY A 105 32.72 40.74 39.03
N SER A 106 33.15 40.52 37.79
CA SER A 106 34.52 40.68 37.32
C SER A 106 34.63 41.43 35.98
N THR A 107 33.72 41.14 35.04
CA THR A 107 33.70 41.75 33.69
C THR A 107 32.26 42.02 33.24
N TRP A 108 32.13 42.92 32.26
CA TRP A 108 30.87 43.13 31.55
C TRP A 108 30.74 42.09 30.45
N MET A 109 29.67 41.30 30.47
CA MET A 109 29.41 40.27 29.47
C MET A 109 28.03 40.47 28.82
N PRO A 110 27.84 40.13 27.54
CA PRO A 110 26.52 40.14 26.92
C PRO A 110 25.53 39.27 27.70
N VAL A 111 24.26 39.67 27.74
CA VAL A 111 23.20 38.80 28.25
C VAL A 111 23.12 37.56 27.34
N SER A 112 23.61 36.44 27.86
CA SER A 112 23.68 35.16 27.16
C SER A 112 22.46 34.29 27.48
N ALA A 113 22.10 33.41 26.56
CA ALA A 113 21.25 32.26 26.89
C ALA A 113 22.01 31.30 27.85
N ALA A 114 21.31 30.31 28.39
CA ALA A 114 21.96 29.24 29.17
C ALA A 114 23.09 28.60 28.34
N GLY A 115 24.31 28.60 28.88
CA GLY A 115 25.51 28.11 28.17
C GLY A 115 26.51 29.18 27.73
N GLY A 116 26.28 30.46 28.03
CA GLY A 116 27.29 31.52 27.83
C GLY A 116 27.40 32.06 26.40
N THR A 117 26.51 31.64 25.50
CA THR A 117 26.41 32.18 24.14
C THR A 117 25.49 33.41 24.13
N PRO A 118 25.88 34.52 23.47
CA PRO A 118 24.98 35.66 23.26
C PRO A 118 23.64 35.17 22.68
N PHE A 119 22.53 35.68 23.21
CA PHE A 119 21.22 35.32 22.68
C PHE A 119 21.12 35.75 21.21
N SER A 120 21.09 34.77 20.30
CA SER A 120 20.84 34.98 18.88
C SER A 120 19.64 34.12 18.46
N PRO A 121 18.54 34.71 17.97
CA PRO A 121 17.39 33.94 17.51
C PRO A 121 17.70 33.11 16.27
N ASP A 122 18.75 33.46 15.51
CA ASP A 122 19.03 32.86 14.21
C ASP A 122 19.76 31.51 14.30
N ASN A 123 20.43 31.21 15.41
CA ASN A 123 21.28 30.01 15.58
C ASN A 123 21.21 29.44 16.99
N LEU A 124 20.01 29.15 17.49
CA LEU A 124 19.84 28.45 18.76
C LEU A 124 20.42 27.03 18.65
N THR A 125 21.31 26.68 19.58
CA THR A 125 21.91 25.33 19.64
C THR A 125 20.88 24.29 20.04
N HIS A 126 20.02 24.60 21.01
CA HIS A 126 18.92 23.76 21.49
C HIS A 126 17.70 24.62 21.86
N LEU A 127 16.49 24.12 21.59
CA LEU A 127 15.22 24.71 22.04
C LEU A 127 14.32 23.63 22.65
N GLY A 128 14.12 23.73 23.96
CA GLY A 128 13.22 22.85 24.72
C GLY A 128 11.98 23.60 25.19
N ILE A 129 10.79 23.06 24.91
CA ILE A 129 9.50 23.57 25.41
C ILE A 129 8.98 22.61 26.46
N ASN A 130 8.87 23.10 27.71
CA ASN A 130 8.40 22.32 28.89
C ASN A 130 9.26 21.06 29.19
N THR A 131 10.46 20.98 28.62
CA THR A 131 11.48 19.96 28.88
C THR A 131 12.83 20.44 28.34
N ALA A 132 13.93 19.86 28.81
CA ALA A 132 15.23 20.05 28.15
C ALA A 132 15.25 19.29 26.81
N ALA A 133 15.87 19.90 25.79
CA ALA A 133 16.19 19.24 24.52
C ALA A 133 17.40 18.31 24.69
N ALA A 134 17.45 17.24 23.90
CA ALA A 134 18.55 16.28 23.87
C ALA A 134 19.47 16.55 22.66
N GLU A 135 20.73 16.09 22.70
CA GLU A 135 21.71 16.35 21.62
C GLU A 135 21.25 15.86 20.24
N THR A 136 20.42 14.82 20.16
CA THR A 136 19.85 14.34 18.88
C THR A 136 18.57 15.07 18.47
N ASN A 137 17.91 15.77 19.39
CA ASN A 137 16.63 16.45 19.18
C ASN A 137 16.79 17.93 19.53
N LEU A 138 17.39 18.70 18.63
CA LEU A 138 17.68 20.12 18.84
C LEU A 138 16.42 20.96 19.13
N LEU A 139 15.26 20.53 18.64
CA LEU A 139 13.94 20.98 19.08
C LEU A 139 13.22 19.84 19.81
N THR A 140 12.81 20.07 21.06
CA THR A 140 12.00 19.12 21.83
C THR A 140 10.80 19.83 22.46
N VAL A 141 9.60 19.27 22.25
CA VAL A 141 8.35 19.82 22.80
C VAL A 141 7.66 18.78 23.66
N ARG A 142 7.39 19.13 24.92
CA ARG A 142 6.60 18.32 25.86
C ARG A 142 5.25 19.00 26.11
N SER A 143 4.27 18.69 25.29
CA SER A 143 2.93 19.30 25.35
C SER A 143 1.83 18.26 25.07
N ASP A 144 0.59 18.64 25.34
CA ASP A 144 -0.59 17.88 24.91
C ASP A 144 -0.81 18.03 23.39
N ASP A 145 -0.61 19.23 22.84
CA ASP A 145 -0.76 19.55 21.42
C ASP A 145 0.43 20.39 20.89
N VAL A 146 0.67 20.31 19.57
CA VAL A 146 1.60 21.18 18.84
C VAL A 146 0.90 21.69 17.58
N LEU A 147 0.78 23.01 17.43
CA LEU A 147 0.18 23.65 16.27
C LEU A 147 1.25 24.35 15.43
N PHE A 148 1.37 23.94 14.17
CA PHE A 148 2.02 24.73 13.13
C PHE A 148 0.91 25.38 12.29
N HIS A 149 0.83 26.71 12.35
CA HIS A 149 -0.18 27.49 11.65
C HIS A 149 0.48 28.35 10.57
N ALA A 150 -0.21 28.54 9.45
CA ALA A 150 0.25 29.44 8.41
C ALA A 150 0.20 30.90 8.91
N ILE A 151 0.99 31.76 8.29
CA ILE A 151 0.76 33.20 8.39
C ILE A 151 -0.38 33.53 7.42
N ASP A 152 -1.43 34.14 7.95
CA ASP A 152 -2.63 34.47 7.18
C ASP A 152 -2.32 35.51 6.10
N ALA A 153 -3.10 35.51 5.02
CA ALA A 153 -2.94 36.48 3.94
C ALA A 153 -3.16 37.93 4.41
N ASP A 154 -3.99 38.13 5.45
CA ASP A 154 -4.23 39.44 6.06
C ASP A 154 -3.00 39.93 6.86
N ASP A 155 -2.10 39.02 7.26
CA ASP A 155 -0.83 39.29 7.96
C ASP A 155 0.38 39.19 6.99
N ASP A 156 0.18 39.53 5.71
CA ASP A 156 1.18 39.45 4.63
C ASP A 156 1.77 38.04 4.38
N GLY A 157 1.09 36.99 4.87
CA GLY A 157 1.47 35.60 4.66
C GLY A 157 0.93 35.00 3.37
N THR A 158 1.34 33.76 3.06
CA THR A 158 0.80 33.02 1.91
C THR A 158 -0.42 32.18 2.26
N GLY A 159 -0.78 32.04 3.55
CA GLY A 159 -1.78 31.08 4.01
C GLY A 159 -1.34 29.61 3.90
N ASP A 160 -0.09 29.34 3.49
CA ASP A 160 0.46 27.99 3.39
C ASP A 160 1.33 27.66 4.62
N VAL A 161 1.28 26.42 5.07
CA VAL A 161 2.25 25.85 6.02
C VAL A 161 2.91 24.60 5.42
N ARG A 162 4.22 24.47 5.56
CA ARG A 162 5.00 23.31 5.06
C ARG A 162 5.96 22.84 6.15
N LEU A 163 5.95 21.55 6.43
CA LEU A 163 7.02 20.88 7.16
C LEU A 163 7.92 20.19 6.15
N GLN A 164 9.12 20.71 5.95
CA GLN A 164 10.08 20.15 5.00
C GLN A 164 11.11 19.29 5.74
N LEU A 165 11.17 18.01 5.38
CA LEU A 165 12.18 17.07 5.85
C LEU A 165 13.09 16.73 4.67
N SER A 166 14.40 16.98 4.82
CA SER A 166 15.41 16.68 3.80
C SER A 166 16.46 15.76 4.37
N LYS A 167 16.91 14.82 3.56
CA LYS A 167 17.99 13.87 3.88
C LYS A 167 19.19 14.12 2.96
N GLU A 168 20.38 13.70 3.40
CA GLU A 168 21.64 13.91 2.69
C GLU A 168 21.73 13.09 1.39
N ALA A 169 21.35 11.81 1.45
CA ALA A 169 21.37 10.89 0.31
C ALA A 169 20.17 9.93 0.33
N ALA A 170 20.05 9.12 -0.73
CA ALA A 170 18.89 8.25 -0.94
C ALA A 170 18.75 7.17 0.16
N GLU A 171 19.85 6.62 0.65
CA GLU A 171 19.90 5.60 1.69
C GLU A 171 19.51 6.10 3.09
N ASN A 172 19.50 7.41 3.31
CA ASN A 172 19.14 8.00 4.58
C ASN A 172 17.61 8.02 4.78
N THR A 173 17.19 8.44 5.97
CA THR A 173 15.78 8.53 6.34
C THR A 173 15.35 9.97 6.58
N ALA A 174 14.24 10.36 5.94
CA ALA A 174 13.47 11.57 6.26
C ALA A 174 12.02 11.12 6.47
N SER A 175 11.60 11.00 7.74
CA SER A 175 10.28 10.46 8.10
C SER A 175 9.64 11.17 9.29
N VAL A 176 8.33 11.00 9.41
CA VAL A 176 7.59 11.27 10.64
C VAL A 176 7.38 9.94 11.36
N VAL A 177 7.85 9.85 12.61
CA VAL A 177 7.81 8.62 13.41
C VAL A 177 6.78 8.74 14.53
N PHE A 178 5.93 7.72 14.66
CA PHE A 178 4.97 7.55 15.75
C PHE A 178 5.52 6.50 16.72
N ALA A 179 5.63 6.86 17.99
CA ALA A 179 6.28 6.02 19.00
C ALA A 179 5.42 5.87 20.27
N ASN A 180 5.61 4.74 20.97
CA ASN A 180 5.12 4.53 22.33
C ASN A 180 6.32 4.34 23.25
N ALA A 181 6.42 5.16 24.31
CA ALA A 181 7.56 5.14 25.24
C ALA A 181 8.91 5.17 24.51
N PHE A 182 9.06 6.06 23.53
CA PHE A 182 10.25 6.22 22.68
C PHE A 182 10.60 5.00 21.79
N SER A 183 9.71 4.02 21.67
CA SER A 183 9.84 2.89 20.75
C SER A 183 8.92 3.08 19.55
N GLY A 184 9.50 3.13 18.34
CA GLY A 184 8.75 3.36 17.09
C GLY A 184 7.69 2.28 16.81
N ARG A 185 6.54 2.68 16.30
CA ARG A 185 5.41 1.79 15.96
C ARG A 185 4.92 1.96 14.52
N ALA A 186 4.99 3.19 14.01
CA ALA A 186 4.71 3.48 12.63
C ALA A 186 5.58 4.65 12.17
N GLU A 187 5.89 4.70 10.88
CA GLU A 187 6.50 5.87 10.27
C GLU A 187 6.04 6.03 8.82
N PHE A 188 6.06 7.26 8.34
CA PHE A 188 5.93 7.53 6.91
C PHE A 188 6.98 8.53 6.44
N GLY A 189 7.44 8.37 5.20
CA GLY A 189 8.45 9.23 4.60
C GLY A 189 9.38 8.51 3.63
N LEU A 190 10.54 9.10 3.37
CA LEU A 190 11.61 8.54 2.53
C LEU A 190 12.54 7.73 3.45
N THR A 191 12.40 6.41 3.45
CA THR A 191 13.02 5.54 4.48
C THR A 191 13.93 4.48 3.87
N GLY A 192 15.18 4.85 3.55
CA GLY A 192 16.18 3.94 2.97
C GLY A 192 16.24 3.93 1.45
N ASP A 193 15.38 4.71 0.78
CA ASP A 193 15.43 5.08 -0.63
C ASP A 193 14.61 6.37 -0.85
N ASP A 194 14.44 6.79 -2.10
CA ASP A 194 13.65 7.97 -2.48
C ASP A 194 12.17 7.68 -2.81
N ASP A 195 11.69 6.47 -2.54
CA ASP A 195 10.27 6.13 -2.60
C ASP A 195 9.56 6.60 -1.32
N PHE A 196 8.26 6.86 -1.39
CA PHE A 196 7.49 7.17 -0.17
C PHE A 196 7.00 5.86 0.46
N HIS A 197 7.26 5.68 1.75
CA HIS A 197 6.91 4.49 2.50
C HIS A 197 5.91 4.81 3.61
N LEU A 198 5.06 3.81 3.93
CA LEU A 198 4.38 3.69 5.21
C LEU A 198 4.81 2.38 5.84
N LYS A 199 5.57 2.47 6.93
CA LYS A 199 6.12 1.33 7.66
C LYS A 199 5.47 1.17 9.03
N VAL A 200 5.34 -0.07 9.48
CA VAL A 200 4.86 -0.44 10.82
C VAL A 200 5.83 -1.39 11.51
N SER A 201 5.89 -1.31 12.83
CA SER A 201 6.72 -2.17 13.67
C SER A 201 5.99 -2.56 14.95
N ALA A 202 6.08 -3.83 15.32
CA ALA A 202 5.52 -4.33 16.58
C ALA A 202 6.44 -4.08 17.78
N ASP A 203 7.75 -4.04 17.55
CA ASP A 203 8.79 -4.01 18.59
C ASP A 203 9.71 -2.77 18.51
N GLY A 204 9.56 -1.94 17.47
CA GLY A 204 10.41 -0.77 17.21
C GLY A 204 11.76 -1.11 16.60
N THR A 205 12.00 -2.35 16.20
CA THR A 205 13.25 -2.82 15.59
C THR A 205 13.03 -3.49 14.24
N LEU A 206 12.03 -4.36 14.12
CA LEU A 206 11.61 -4.98 12.86
C LEU A 206 10.53 -4.13 12.20
N TRP A 207 10.89 -3.51 11.07
CA TRP A 207 10.00 -2.67 10.28
C TRP A 207 9.47 -3.40 9.06
N ARG A 208 8.19 -3.17 8.74
CA ARG A 208 7.49 -3.76 7.61
C ARG A 208 6.84 -2.68 6.77
N ASP A 209 7.07 -2.70 5.47
CA ASP A 209 6.39 -1.83 4.53
C ASP A 209 4.94 -2.29 4.32
N ALA A 210 4.00 -1.47 4.81
CA ALA A 210 2.57 -1.66 4.55
C ALA A 210 2.19 -1.09 3.19
N LEU A 211 2.67 0.12 2.88
CA LEU A 211 2.53 0.78 1.58
C LEU A 211 3.88 1.31 1.12
N LYS A 212 4.11 1.25 -0.20
CA LYS A 212 5.24 1.90 -0.85
C LYS A 212 4.76 2.55 -2.15
N PHE A 213 5.16 3.79 -2.41
CA PHE A 213 4.85 4.53 -3.63
C PHE A 213 6.11 4.64 -4.46
N ASP A 214 6.13 3.97 -5.60
CA ASP A 214 7.26 4.05 -6.52
C ASP A 214 7.40 5.50 -7.06
N ARG A 215 8.54 6.13 -6.81
CA ARG A 215 8.81 7.54 -7.15
C ARG A 215 8.78 7.82 -8.64
N THR A 216 8.97 6.81 -9.48
CA THR A 216 9.05 6.97 -10.94
C THR A 216 7.67 6.87 -11.57
N THR A 217 6.79 6.01 -11.04
CA THR A 217 5.51 5.63 -11.65
C THR A 217 4.28 6.07 -10.86
N GLY A 218 4.43 6.44 -9.59
CA GLY A 218 3.33 6.77 -8.69
C GLY A 218 2.48 5.56 -8.28
N ARG A 219 2.90 4.33 -8.60
CA ARG A 219 2.16 3.11 -8.26
C ARG A 219 2.29 2.78 -6.78
N VAL A 220 1.16 2.39 -6.19
CA VAL A 220 1.08 1.90 -4.81
C VAL A 220 1.38 0.40 -4.79
N LEU A 221 2.33 0.02 -3.95
CA LEU A 221 2.70 -1.35 -3.63
C LEU A 221 2.22 -1.68 -2.22
N PHE A 222 1.90 -2.96 -1.98
CA PHE A 222 1.53 -3.51 -0.66
C PHE A 222 2.53 -4.61 -0.26
N PRO A 223 3.78 -4.29 0.12
CA PRO A 223 4.83 -5.29 0.31
C PRO A 223 4.53 -6.31 1.42
N SER A 224 3.61 -5.99 2.33
CA SER A 224 3.15 -6.88 3.41
C SER A 224 1.75 -7.51 3.18
N GLY A 225 1.12 -7.35 2.00
CA GLY A 225 -0.15 -8.00 1.61
C GLY A 225 -1.39 -7.09 1.49
N GLY A 226 -2.36 -7.45 0.60
CA GLY A 226 -3.56 -6.68 0.16
C GLY A 226 -3.36 -5.97 -1.20
N ALA A 227 -4.30 -5.60 -2.08
CA ALA A 227 -5.73 -5.84 -2.28
C ALA A 227 -5.96 -6.57 -3.65
N ARG A 228 -7.10 -7.26 -3.82
CA ARG A 228 -7.51 -7.82 -5.13
C ARG A 228 -8.00 -6.70 -6.03
N GLU A 229 -7.67 -6.75 -7.32
CA GLU A 229 -8.26 -5.84 -8.30
C GLU A 229 -9.75 -6.18 -8.46
N MET A 230 -10.65 -5.22 -8.18
CA MET A 230 -12.07 -5.36 -8.47
C MET A 230 -12.35 -4.96 -9.92
N LEU A 231 -12.96 -5.87 -10.69
CA LEU A 231 -13.32 -5.58 -12.07
C LEU A 231 -14.48 -4.57 -12.14
N THR A 232 -14.36 -3.65 -13.09
CA THR A 232 -15.42 -2.69 -13.46
C THR A 232 -16.00 -2.96 -14.85
N ALA A 233 -15.48 -3.97 -15.56
CA ALA A 233 -15.94 -4.44 -16.86
C ALA A 233 -15.44 -5.88 -17.10
N ASP A 234 -16.01 -6.54 -18.13
CA ASP A 234 -15.51 -7.84 -18.61
C ASP A 234 -14.03 -7.77 -18.99
N ARG A 235 -13.32 -8.88 -18.80
CA ARG A 235 -11.89 -8.99 -19.06
C ARG A 235 -11.57 -10.17 -19.94
N THR A 236 -10.59 -10.00 -20.84
CA THR A 236 -10.03 -11.10 -21.62
C THR A 236 -8.55 -11.28 -21.31
N TYR A 237 -8.18 -12.52 -20.99
CA TYR A 237 -6.81 -13.00 -20.97
C TYR A 237 -6.56 -13.93 -22.17
N TYR A 238 -5.37 -13.89 -22.73
CA TYR A 238 -4.96 -14.73 -23.85
C TYR A 238 -3.99 -15.82 -23.39
N VAL A 239 -4.18 -17.03 -23.91
CA VAL A 239 -3.30 -18.19 -23.70
C VAL A 239 -2.83 -18.70 -25.06
N ARG A 240 -1.52 -18.90 -25.22
CA ARG A 240 -0.89 -19.39 -26.45
C ARG A 240 0.23 -20.38 -26.14
N THR A 241 0.46 -21.35 -27.03
CA THR A 241 1.56 -22.31 -26.89
C THR A 241 2.96 -21.68 -26.97
N ASP A 242 3.07 -20.55 -27.69
CA ASP A 242 4.27 -19.70 -27.80
C ASP A 242 4.30 -18.54 -26.77
N GLY A 243 3.37 -18.52 -25.81
CA GLY A 243 3.32 -17.54 -24.73
C GLY A 243 4.29 -17.84 -23.58
N ASN A 244 4.20 -17.04 -22.51
CA ASN A 244 4.99 -17.21 -21.29
C ASN A 244 4.13 -16.93 -20.05
N ASP A 245 4.21 -17.76 -19.01
CA ASP A 245 3.43 -17.59 -17.76
C ASP A 245 3.89 -16.42 -16.89
N SER A 246 5.03 -15.81 -17.23
CA SER A 246 5.49 -14.53 -16.70
C SER A 246 4.84 -13.32 -17.38
N ASN A 247 4.11 -13.49 -18.50
CA ASN A 247 3.39 -12.41 -19.16
C ASN A 247 2.14 -11.98 -18.36
N ALA A 248 1.55 -10.84 -18.72
CA ALA A 248 0.32 -10.33 -18.07
C ALA A 248 -0.99 -10.91 -18.65
N GLY A 249 -0.94 -11.55 -19.82
CA GLY A 249 -2.08 -12.16 -20.50
C GLY A 249 -2.97 -11.20 -21.30
N PHE A 250 -2.65 -9.91 -21.41
CA PHE A 250 -3.57 -8.91 -21.99
C PHE A 250 -3.57 -8.80 -23.52
N SER A 251 -2.61 -9.42 -24.22
CA SER A 251 -2.55 -9.37 -25.68
C SER A 251 -2.38 -10.74 -26.32
N ASN A 252 -3.03 -10.93 -27.47
CA ASN A 252 -2.93 -12.16 -28.27
C ASN A 252 -1.62 -12.23 -29.07
N THR A 253 -0.49 -12.23 -28.38
CA THR A 253 0.86 -12.29 -28.97
C THR A 253 1.75 -13.16 -28.08
N ALA A 254 2.83 -13.72 -28.64
CA ALA A 254 3.80 -14.50 -27.87
C ALA A 254 4.35 -13.73 -26.64
N GLY A 255 4.60 -12.42 -26.82
CA GLY A 255 5.12 -11.55 -25.77
C GLY A 255 4.09 -11.04 -24.74
N GLY A 256 2.80 -11.36 -24.90
CA GLY A 256 1.77 -10.87 -23.98
C GLY A 256 0.74 -11.88 -23.50
N ALA A 257 0.63 -13.05 -24.14
CA ALA A 257 -0.25 -14.14 -23.70
C ALA A 257 0.42 -15.01 -22.62
N PHE A 258 -0.37 -15.57 -21.72
CA PHE A 258 0.08 -16.67 -20.86
C PHE A 258 0.42 -17.90 -21.70
N LYS A 259 1.27 -18.79 -21.16
CA LYS A 259 1.56 -20.08 -21.81
C LYS A 259 0.52 -21.13 -21.47
N THR A 260 0.03 -21.13 -20.23
CA THR A 260 -0.86 -22.16 -19.71
C THR A 260 -2.23 -21.61 -19.32
N ILE A 261 -3.25 -22.45 -19.47
CA ILE A 261 -4.61 -22.17 -19.00
C ILE A 261 -4.63 -22.12 -17.46
N GLN A 262 -3.85 -22.99 -16.80
CA GLN A 262 -3.68 -22.98 -15.35
C GLN A 262 -3.21 -21.61 -14.85
N ARG A 263 -2.18 -21.02 -15.46
CA ARG A 263 -1.68 -19.71 -15.06
C ARG A 263 -2.75 -18.61 -15.17
N ALA A 264 -3.52 -18.62 -16.26
CA ALA A 264 -4.62 -17.66 -16.43
C ALA A 264 -5.66 -17.82 -15.30
N TYR A 265 -6.01 -19.06 -14.94
CA TYR A 265 -6.93 -19.32 -13.83
C TYR A 265 -6.36 -18.90 -12.48
N ASP A 266 -5.09 -19.18 -12.20
CA ASP A 266 -4.43 -18.81 -10.94
C ASP A 266 -4.42 -17.29 -10.75
N VAL A 267 -4.19 -16.52 -11.82
CA VAL A 267 -4.28 -15.05 -11.78
C VAL A 267 -5.70 -14.60 -11.41
N ILE A 268 -6.72 -15.19 -12.04
CA ILE A 268 -8.13 -14.89 -11.75
C ILE A 268 -8.45 -15.20 -10.28
N ALA A 269 -8.13 -16.41 -9.82
CA ALA A 269 -8.49 -16.87 -8.49
C ALA A 269 -7.69 -16.20 -7.37
N ALA A 270 -6.44 -15.80 -7.60
CA ALA A 270 -5.57 -15.22 -6.58
C ALA A 270 -5.63 -13.70 -6.50
N THR A 271 -5.86 -13.00 -7.63
CA THR A 271 -5.62 -11.55 -7.71
C THR A 271 -6.87 -10.72 -8.02
N LEU A 272 -7.95 -11.33 -8.51
CA LEU A 272 -9.15 -10.60 -8.91
C LEU A 272 -10.30 -10.78 -7.91
N ASP A 273 -11.12 -9.75 -7.83
CA ASP A 273 -12.55 -9.79 -7.50
C ASP A 273 -13.31 -9.49 -8.79
N LEU A 274 -14.12 -10.45 -9.26
CA LEU A 274 -14.78 -10.34 -10.56
C LEU A 274 -15.91 -9.31 -10.56
N GLY A 275 -16.42 -8.85 -9.41
CA GLY A 275 -17.47 -7.83 -9.35
C GLY A 275 -18.74 -8.15 -10.14
N GLY A 276 -19.07 -9.43 -10.36
CA GLY A 276 -20.17 -9.88 -11.22
C GLY A 276 -19.86 -9.94 -12.72
N PHE A 277 -18.68 -9.48 -13.16
CA PHE A 277 -18.26 -9.49 -14.57
C PHE A 277 -17.74 -10.85 -15.05
N THR A 278 -17.57 -10.96 -16.37
CA THR A 278 -17.02 -12.15 -17.01
C THR A 278 -15.52 -12.00 -17.27
N VAL A 279 -14.75 -13.01 -16.88
CA VAL A 279 -13.37 -13.18 -17.36
C VAL A 279 -13.31 -14.27 -18.42
N THR A 280 -12.86 -13.91 -19.62
CA THR A 280 -12.63 -14.85 -20.73
C THR A 280 -11.14 -15.16 -20.86
N VAL A 281 -10.79 -16.44 -20.74
CA VAL A 281 -9.50 -16.99 -21.15
C VAL A 281 -9.64 -17.45 -22.60
N GLN A 282 -9.19 -16.61 -23.53
CA GLN A 282 -9.14 -16.91 -24.96
C GLN A 282 -7.88 -17.72 -25.28
N VAL A 283 -8.09 -18.97 -25.68
CA VAL A 283 -7.04 -19.94 -25.98
C VAL A 283 -6.81 -19.98 -27.49
N ALA A 284 -5.57 -19.79 -27.92
CA ALA A 284 -5.18 -19.89 -29.33
C ALA A 284 -5.00 -21.35 -29.77
N ASP A 285 -5.01 -21.57 -31.08
CA ASP A 285 -4.76 -22.89 -31.69
C ASP A 285 -3.42 -23.47 -31.22
N GLY A 286 -3.44 -24.77 -30.92
CA GLY A 286 -2.30 -25.50 -30.39
C GLY A 286 -2.70 -26.65 -29.48
N THR A 287 -1.70 -27.42 -29.08
CA THR A 287 -1.84 -28.52 -28.12
C THR A 287 -1.32 -28.08 -26.75
N TYR A 288 -2.20 -28.07 -25.77
CA TYR A 288 -1.93 -27.76 -24.37
C TYR A 288 -1.85 -29.07 -23.60
N ALA A 289 -0.62 -29.52 -23.35
CA ALA A 289 -0.33 -30.80 -22.70
C ALA A 289 0.68 -30.60 -21.56
N PRO A 290 0.23 -30.50 -20.31
CA PRO A 290 1.12 -30.44 -19.15
C PRO A 290 1.79 -31.81 -18.90
N PRO A 291 2.79 -31.88 -17.98
CA PRO A 291 3.40 -33.14 -17.59
C PRO A 291 2.38 -34.18 -17.10
N SER A 292 2.73 -35.46 -17.23
CA SER A 292 1.91 -36.58 -16.73
C SER A 292 1.51 -36.37 -15.26
N GLY A 293 0.25 -36.65 -14.93
CA GLY A 293 -0.30 -36.45 -13.58
C GLY A 293 -0.80 -35.03 -13.31
N THR A 294 -0.76 -34.12 -14.30
CA THR A 294 -1.21 -32.73 -14.16
C THR A 294 -2.38 -32.45 -15.10
N SER A 295 -3.41 -31.76 -14.60
CA SER A 295 -4.54 -31.27 -15.43
C SER A 295 -4.13 -30.04 -16.23
N VAL A 296 -4.76 -29.82 -17.40
CA VAL A 296 -4.57 -28.56 -18.13
C VAL A 296 -5.19 -27.39 -17.37
N LEU A 297 -6.32 -27.66 -16.72
CA LEU A 297 -6.98 -26.76 -15.79
C LEU A 297 -7.42 -27.53 -14.54
N ALA A 298 -6.80 -27.20 -13.40
CA ALA A 298 -7.22 -27.60 -12.07
C ALA A 298 -7.78 -26.38 -11.32
N VAL A 299 -9.10 -26.38 -11.12
CA VAL A 299 -9.81 -25.40 -10.29
C VAL A 299 -9.75 -25.86 -8.83
N SER A 300 -8.67 -25.46 -8.14
CA SER A 300 -8.38 -25.83 -6.75
C SER A 300 -8.76 -24.74 -5.74
N GLN A 301 -9.06 -23.53 -6.20
CA GLN A 301 -9.51 -22.40 -5.39
C GLN A 301 -10.67 -21.69 -6.10
N PRO A 302 -11.70 -21.22 -5.37
CA PRO A 302 -12.75 -20.40 -5.96
C PRO A 302 -12.20 -19.02 -6.35
N TRP A 303 -12.78 -18.40 -7.38
CA TRP A 303 -12.57 -16.96 -7.62
C TRP A 303 -13.43 -16.12 -6.66
N THR A 304 -13.23 -14.80 -6.65
CA THR A 304 -13.95 -13.87 -5.75
C THR A 304 -14.91 -12.99 -6.55
N GLY A 305 -16.00 -12.49 -5.96
CA GLY A 305 -16.88 -11.50 -6.62
C GLY A 305 -18.01 -12.06 -7.48
N GLY A 306 -18.25 -13.37 -7.47
CA GLY A 306 -19.26 -13.98 -8.35
C GLY A 306 -18.88 -13.88 -9.82
N GLY A 307 -19.79 -13.45 -10.69
CA GLY A 307 -19.53 -13.34 -12.13
C GLY A 307 -19.32 -14.69 -12.82
N SER A 308 -18.54 -14.72 -13.89
CA SER A 308 -18.27 -15.98 -14.61
C SER A 308 -16.86 -16.06 -15.19
N VAL A 309 -16.36 -17.29 -15.35
CA VAL A 309 -15.10 -17.56 -16.02
C VAL A 309 -15.37 -18.38 -17.28
N LYS A 310 -14.77 -18.00 -18.41
CA LYS A 310 -14.92 -18.71 -19.70
C LYS A 310 -13.55 -19.18 -20.19
N ILE A 311 -13.39 -20.47 -20.44
CA ILE A 311 -12.27 -21.03 -21.19
C ILE A 311 -12.76 -21.25 -22.62
N GLN A 312 -12.28 -20.42 -23.55
CA GLN A 312 -12.79 -20.35 -24.91
C GLN A 312 -11.67 -20.60 -25.92
N GLY A 313 -11.81 -21.64 -26.75
CA GLY A 313 -10.92 -21.89 -27.88
C GLY A 313 -11.39 -21.22 -29.18
N ASN A 314 -11.19 -21.90 -30.30
CA ASN A 314 -11.49 -21.45 -31.65
C ASN A 314 -12.89 -21.88 -32.12
N ALA A 315 -13.79 -20.93 -32.29
CA ALA A 315 -15.19 -21.20 -32.65
C ALA A 315 -15.37 -21.85 -34.04
N SER A 316 -14.47 -21.54 -34.98
CA SER A 316 -14.52 -22.04 -36.35
C SER A 316 -13.95 -23.46 -36.45
N THR A 317 -12.88 -23.72 -35.70
CA THR A 317 -12.20 -25.02 -35.69
C THR A 317 -11.88 -25.46 -34.26
N PRO A 318 -12.87 -25.91 -33.46
CA PRO A 318 -12.66 -26.31 -32.08
C PRO A 318 -11.56 -27.36 -31.89
N ALA A 319 -11.38 -28.26 -32.87
CA ALA A 319 -10.34 -29.28 -32.84
C ALA A 319 -8.90 -28.75 -32.87
N SER A 320 -8.70 -27.51 -33.34
CA SER A 320 -7.37 -26.86 -33.40
C SER A 320 -6.86 -26.42 -32.02
N VAL A 321 -7.75 -26.31 -31.02
CA VAL A 321 -7.38 -26.05 -29.62
C VAL A 321 -7.52 -27.36 -28.85
N LEU A 322 -6.43 -28.10 -28.68
CA LEU A 322 -6.44 -29.40 -28.03
C LEU A 322 -5.93 -29.30 -26.59
N LEU A 323 -6.77 -29.64 -25.62
CA LEU A 323 -6.36 -29.90 -24.24
C LEU A 323 -6.14 -31.41 -24.10
N SER A 324 -4.90 -31.81 -23.85
CA SER A 324 -4.51 -33.22 -23.78
C SER A 324 -3.76 -33.52 -22.49
N THR A 325 -4.16 -34.57 -21.76
CA THR A 325 -3.48 -34.99 -20.53
C THR A 325 -3.12 -36.47 -20.54
N THR A 326 -2.15 -36.83 -19.71
CA THR A 326 -1.79 -38.22 -19.39
C THR A 326 -1.87 -38.41 -17.88
N ASN A 327 -2.51 -39.48 -17.42
CA ASN A 327 -2.69 -39.78 -15.98
C ASN A 327 -3.38 -38.67 -15.17
N ALA A 328 -4.25 -37.87 -15.80
CA ALA A 328 -4.96 -36.77 -15.15
C ALA A 328 -6.23 -36.40 -15.92
N ASP A 329 -7.19 -35.79 -15.24
CA ASP A 329 -8.33 -35.16 -15.89
C ASP A 329 -7.86 -33.97 -16.74
N ALA A 330 -8.42 -33.72 -17.93
CA ALA A 330 -8.05 -32.54 -18.72
C ALA A 330 -8.50 -31.24 -18.02
N ILE A 331 -9.73 -31.24 -17.51
CA ILE A 331 -10.28 -30.19 -16.65
C ILE A 331 -10.80 -30.83 -15.35
N ALA A 332 -10.24 -30.43 -14.22
CA ALA A 332 -10.65 -30.86 -12.89
C ALA A 332 -11.14 -29.68 -12.07
N THR A 333 -12.28 -29.83 -11.39
CA THR A 333 -12.74 -28.84 -10.41
C THR A 333 -12.92 -29.50 -9.05
N ALA A 334 -12.14 -29.05 -8.07
CA ALA A 334 -12.19 -29.51 -6.69
C ALA A 334 -12.64 -28.42 -5.71
N ALA A 335 -12.71 -27.16 -6.16
CA ALA A 335 -13.27 -26.04 -5.41
C ALA A 335 -14.68 -25.66 -5.92
N PRO A 336 -15.57 -25.13 -5.05
CA PRO A 336 -16.86 -24.60 -5.47
C PRO A 336 -16.69 -23.52 -6.54
N LEU A 337 -17.63 -23.44 -7.48
CA LEU A 337 -17.65 -22.42 -8.52
C LEU A 337 -18.62 -21.29 -8.10
N PRO A 338 -18.12 -20.06 -7.79
CA PRO A 338 -18.96 -18.92 -7.39
C PRO A 338 -19.96 -18.47 -8.46
N GLY A 339 -19.75 -18.87 -9.71
CA GLY A 339 -20.63 -18.67 -10.85
C GLY A 339 -20.29 -19.65 -11.97
N PRO A 340 -20.86 -19.50 -13.17
CA PRO A 340 -20.62 -20.46 -14.25
C PRO A 340 -19.16 -20.50 -14.72
N LEU A 341 -18.58 -21.70 -14.79
CA LEU A 341 -17.36 -21.97 -15.57
C LEU A 341 -17.77 -22.47 -16.95
N THR A 342 -17.58 -21.67 -18.00
CA THR A 342 -17.91 -22.07 -19.36
C THR A 342 -16.69 -22.65 -20.07
N ILE A 343 -16.79 -23.85 -20.62
CA ILE A 343 -15.77 -24.48 -21.45
C ILE A 343 -16.34 -24.62 -22.86
N LYS A 344 -15.73 -23.96 -23.85
CA LYS A 344 -16.27 -24.00 -25.22
C LYS A 344 -15.23 -23.89 -26.32
N ASN A 345 -15.63 -24.35 -27.51
CA ASN A 345 -14.88 -24.19 -28.75
C ASN A 345 -13.48 -24.83 -28.72
N LEU A 346 -13.33 -25.99 -28.07
CA LEU A 346 -12.05 -26.67 -27.93
C LEU A 346 -12.22 -28.19 -27.95
N LYS A 347 -11.12 -28.92 -28.10
CA LYS A 347 -11.06 -30.37 -28.02
C LYS A 347 -10.46 -30.84 -26.69
N LEU A 348 -11.05 -31.88 -26.12
CA LEU A 348 -10.57 -32.55 -24.91
C LEU A 348 -10.10 -33.97 -25.23
N GLN A 349 -8.95 -34.38 -24.68
CA GLN A 349 -8.43 -35.73 -24.81
C GLN A 349 -7.66 -36.14 -23.54
N THR A 350 -7.79 -37.38 -23.10
CA THR A 350 -6.97 -37.94 -22.01
C THR A 350 -6.40 -39.30 -22.38
N ALA A 351 -5.23 -39.63 -21.84
CA ALA A 351 -4.54 -40.89 -22.04
C ALA A 351 -4.16 -41.54 -20.71
N ALA A 352 -4.11 -42.88 -20.69
CA ALA A 352 -3.79 -43.76 -19.56
C ALA A 352 -4.77 -43.68 -18.36
N ALA A 353 -5.13 -42.50 -17.87
CA ALA A 353 -6.18 -42.28 -16.87
C ALA A 353 -6.76 -40.86 -16.98
N GLY A 354 -7.91 -40.64 -16.34
CA GLY A 354 -8.55 -39.33 -16.22
C GLY A 354 -9.71 -39.08 -17.19
N ASN A 355 -10.54 -38.09 -16.86
CA ASN A 355 -11.72 -37.65 -17.57
C ASN A 355 -11.43 -36.42 -18.45
N GLY A 356 -12.23 -36.19 -19.49
CA GLY A 356 -12.21 -34.91 -20.21
C GLY A 356 -12.57 -33.76 -19.27
N ILE A 357 -13.71 -33.88 -18.58
CA ILE A 357 -14.16 -32.95 -17.53
C ILE A 357 -14.51 -33.76 -16.28
N SER A 358 -13.97 -33.34 -15.13
CA SER A 358 -14.19 -33.94 -13.81
C SER A 358 -14.68 -32.86 -12.85
N HIS A 359 -15.99 -32.82 -12.62
CA HIS A 359 -16.65 -31.84 -11.77
C HIS A 359 -16.99 -32.44 -10.39
N ARG A 360 -16.18 -32.09 -9.38
CA ARG A 360 -16.23 -32.67 -8.03
C ARG A 360 -16.53 -31.66 -6.93
N ALA A 361 -17.16 -30.54 -7.26
CA ALA A 361 -17.53 -29.50 -6.32
C ALA A 361 -18.87 -28.87 -6.70
N ALA A 362 -19.51 -28.17 -5.76
CA ALA A 362 -20.75 -27.44 -6.03
C ALA A 362 -20.53 -26.31 -7.04
N GLY A 363 -21.48 -26.12 -7.95
CA GLY A 363 -21.41 -25.07 -8.96
C GLY A 363 -21.83 -25.57 -10.34
N THR A 364 -21.68 -24.71 -11.34
CA THR A 364 -22.11 -25.00 -12.71
C THR A 364 -20.95 -24.93 -13.69
N ILE A 365 -20.76 -26.01 -14.46
CA ILE A 365 -19.95 -26.00 -15.68
C ILE A 365 -20.89 -25.98 -16.89
N LEU A 366 -20.69 -24.99 -17.77
CA LEU A 366 -21.38 -24.91 -19.06
C LEU A 366 -20.45 -25.42 -20.16
N ILE A 367 -20.91 -26.37 -20.98
CA ILE A 367 -20.13 -26.89 -22.11
C ILE A 367 -20.79 -26.51 -23.44
N GLY A 368 -20.02 -26.06 -24.42
CA GLY A 368 -20.57 -25.68 -25.73
C GLY A 368 -19.60 -25.89 -26.88
N SER A 369 -20.06 -26.46 -27.98
CA SER A 369 -19.28 -26.62 -29.21
C SER A 369 -17.92 -27.29 -28.97
N LEU A 370 -17.91 -28.28 -28.07
CA LEU A 370 -16.73 -29.07 -27.76
C LEU A 370 -16.50 -30.17 -28.78
N VAL A 371 -15.26 -30.64 -28.86
CA VAL A 371 -14.91 -31.89 -29.51
C VAL A 371 -14.38 -32.84 -28.44
N PHE A 372 -15.12 -33.90 -28.12
CA PHE A 372 -14.62 -34.96 -27.26
C PHE A 372 -13.76 -35.93 -28.08
N GLY A 373 -12.44 -35.90 -27.86
CA GLY A 373 -11.51 -36.91 -28.34
C GLY A 373 -11.53 -38.16 -27.45
N ALA A 374 -10.54 -39.04 -27.59
CA ALA A 374 -10.46 -40.21 -26.71
C ALA A 374 -10.25 -39.79 -25.24
N ALA A 375 -10.94 -40.45 -24.31
CA ALA A 375 -10.69 -40.27 -22.89
C ALA A 375 -10.47 -41.61 -22.20
N ALA A 376 -9.50 -41.68 -21.30
CA ALA A 376 -9.17 -42.89 -20.57
C ALA A 376 -10.26 -43.32 -19.57
N ASN A 377 -11.07 -42.38 -19.06
CA ASN A 377 -12.23 -42.67 -18.21
C ASN A 377 -13.53 -42.12 -18.80
N ALA A 378 -14.06 -40.98 -18.34
CA ALA A 378 -15.28 -40.40 -18.90
C ALA A 378 -15.00 -39.13 -19.74
N HIS A 379 -15.83 -38.83 -20.74
CA HIS A 379 -15.79 -37.49 -21.37
C HIS A 379 -16.25 -36.42 -20.39
N CYS A 380 -17.37 -36.66 -19.70
CA CYS A 380 -17.90 -35.78 -18.66
C CYS A 380 -18.27 -36.60 -17.42
N PHE A 381 -17.64 -36.27 -16.30
CA PHE A 381 -17.92 -36.82 -14.98
C PHE A 381 -18.39 -35.70 -14.05
N THR A 382 -19.55 -35.87 -13.42
CA THR A 382 -20.01 -35.02 -12.32
C THR A 382 -20.35 -35.88 -11.11
N GLY A 383 -19.80 -35.53 -9.94
CA GLY A 383 -19.71 -36.47 -8.82
C GLY A 383 -19.60 -35.83 -7.44
N ALA A 384 -20.31 -34.73 -7.21
CA ALA A 384 -20.46 -34.13 -5.89
C ALA A 384 -21.85 -33.51 -5.71
N PRO A 385 -22.36 -33.35 -4.48
CA PRO A 385 -23.59 -32.62 -4.22
C PRO A 385 -23.54 -31.20 -4.78
N GLY A 386 -24.57 -30.80 -5.53
CA GLY A 386 -24.66 -29.48 -6.15
C GLY A 386 -23.74 -29.27 -7.37
N ALA A 387 -23.02 -30.30 -7.82
CA ALA A 387 -22.26 -30.26 -9.06
C ALA A 387 -23.22 -30.38 -10.26
N PHE A 388 -23.12 -29.45 -11.20
CA PHE A 388 -24.01 -29.38 -12.36
C PHE A 388 -23.22 -29.16 -13.65
N ILE A 389 -23.36 -30.06 -14.62
CA ILE A 389 -22.81 -29.87 -15.98
C ILE A 389 -23.98 -29.69 -16.95
N ARG A 390 -23.98 -28.60 -17.72
CA ARG A 390 -24.99 -28.32 -18.75
C ARG A 390 -24.37 -28.07 -20.11
N ALA A 391 -24.86 -28.79 -21.13
CA ALA A 391 -24.58 -28.46 -22.51
C ALA A 391 -25.44 -27.28 -22.98
N ILE A 392 -24.81 -26.25 -23.53
CA ILE A 392 -25.46 -25.02 -24.01
C ILE A 392 -25.46 -24.89 -25.54
N SER A 393 -24.76 -25.78 -26.24
CA SER A 393 -24.82 -25.94 -27.70
C SER A 393 -24.45 -27.37 -28.08
N GLY A 394 -24.77 -27.76 -29.32
CA GLY A 394 -24.34 -29.04 -29.90
C GLY A 394 -22.82 -29.22 -29.84
N TYR A 395 -22.37 -30.46 -29.73
CA TYR A 395 -20.95 -30.82 -29.67
C TYR A 395 -20.67 -32.13 -30.42
N THR A 396 -19.39 -32.40 -30.68
CA THR A 396 -18.95 -33.56 -31.46
C THR A 396 -18.18 -34.55 -30.60
N ILE A 397 -18.36 -35.84 -30.86
CA ILE A 397 -17.62 -36.95 -30.26
C ILE A 397 -16.82 -37.64 -31.36
N THR A 398 -15.50 -37.66 -31.21
CA THR A 398 -14.54 -38.20 -32.19
C THR A 398 -13.72 -39.36 -31.64
N GLY A 399 -13.69 -39.57 -30.32
CA GLY A 399 -13.01 -40.70 -29.68
C GLY A 399 -13.88 -41.40 -28.64
N GLY A 400 -13.51 -42.63 -28.30
CA GLY A 400 -14.18 -43.44 -27.29
C GLY A 400 -13.70 -43.14 -25.86
N ALA A 401 -14.46 -43.64 -24.87
CA ALA A 401 -14.14 -43.53 -23.46
C ALA A 401 -14.80 -44.69 -22.69
N ILE A 402 -14.54 -44.88 -21.40
CA ILE A 402 -15.35 -45.81 -20.59
C ILE A 402 -16.81 -45.34 -20.59
N GLN A 403 -17.02 -44.03 -20.35
CA GLN A 403 -18.33 -43.41 -20.44
C GLN A 403 -18.30 -42.07 -21.18
N HIS A 404 -19.36 -41.73 -21.91
CA HIS A 404 -19.48 -40.34 -22.39
C HIS A 404 -19.94 -39.42 -21.26
N SER A 405 -20.94 -39.87 -20.49
CA SER A 405 -21.63 -39.00 -19.54
C SER A 405 -21.91 -39.74 -18.24
N VAL A 406 -21.48 -39.16 -17.11
CA VAL A 406 -21.63 -39.76 -15.78
C VAL A 406 -22.13 -38.72 -14.80
N ALA A 407 -23.31 -38.97 -14.23
CA ALA A 407 -23.82 -38.27 -13.05
C ALA A 407 -23.83 -39.24 -11.86
N THR A 408 -23.21 -38.83 -10.75
CA THR A 408 -23.19 -39.60 -9.51
C THR A 408 -23.19 -38.72 -8.26
N SER A 409 -23.38 -39.29 -7.07
CA SER A 409 -23.26 -38.56 -5.80
C SER A 409 -24.13 -37.29 -5.72
N THR A 410 -25.43 -37.40 -6.03
CA THR A 410 -26.41 -36.29 -6.01
C THR A 410 -26.05 -35.09 -6.91
N SER A 411 -25.29 -35.33 -7.98
CA SER A 411 -25.01 -34.34 -9.02
C SER A 411 -26.10 -34.32 -10.11
N SER A 412 -25.93 -33.44 -11.08
CA SER A 412 -26.83 -33.38 -12.24
C SER A 412 -26.10 -33.09 -13.54
N MET A 413 -26.56 -33.74 -14.60
CA MET A 413 -26.08 -33.51 -15.96
C MET A 413 -27.26 -33.16 -16.87
N PHE A 414 -27.10 -32.12 -17.68
CA PHE A 414 -28.19 -31.57 -18.49
C PHE A 414 -27.73 -31.38 -19.93
N VAL A 415 -28.15 -32.28 -20.81
CA VAL A 415 -27.86 -32.29 -22.24
C VAL A 415 -29.18 -32.35 -22.99
N SER A 416 -29.89 -31.23 -23.06
CA SER A 416 -31.27 -31.16 -23.56
C SER A 416 -31.38 -30.24 -24.78
N GLY A 417 -32.20 -30.65 -25.75
CA GLY A 417 -32.54 -29.83 -26.92
C GLY A 417 -31.38 -29.55 -27.88
N ILE A 418 -30.34 -30.39 -27.91
CA ILE A 418 -29.17 -30.22 -28.78
C ILE A 418 -28.94 -31.41 -29.72
N VAL A 419 -28.11 -31.20 -30.74
CA VAL A 419 -27.60 -32.28 -31.59
C VAL A 419 -26.20 -32.68 -31.12
N VAL A 420 -26.00 -33.97 -30.86
CA VAL A 420 -24.69 -34.58 -30.57
C VAL A 420 -24.22 -35.35 -31.80
N THR A 421 -23.09 -34.95 -32.36
CA THR A 421 -22.54 -35.57 -33.58
C THR A 421 -21.43 -36.55 -33.22
N LEU A 422 -21.54 -37.80 -33.67
CA LEU A 422 -20.53 -38.84 -33.49
C LEU A 422 -19.86 -39.14 -34.83
N THR A 423 -18.53 -39.25 -34.82
CA THR A 423 -17.73 -39.60 -35.99
C THR A 423 -16.81 -40.78 -35.67
N GLY A 424 -16.67 -41.74 -36.59
CA GLY A 424 -15.72 -42.85 -36.44
C GLY A 424 -16.15 -44.00 -35.52
N THR A 425 -17.45 -44.08 -35.20
CA THR A 425 -18.03 -45.10 -34.30
C THR A 425 -17.28 -45.26 -32.97
N PRO A 426 -17.25 -44.21 -32.10
CA PRO A 426 -16.60 -44.27 -30.80
C PRO A 426 -17.07 -45.46 -29.96
N ALA A 427 -16.15 -46.11 -29.26
CA ALA A 427 -16.47 -47.20 -28.35
C ALA A 427 -16.67 -46.69 -26.92
N PHE A 428 -17.73 -47.16 -26.26
CA PHE A 428 -17.97 -46.95 -24.84
C PHE A 428 -18.14 -48.27 -24.09
N THR A 429 -17.81 -48.30 -22.80
CA THR A 429 -18.37 -49.33 -21.92
C THR A 429 -19.84 -49.05 -21.69
N THR A 430 -20.18 -47.79 -21.41
CA THR A 430 -21.57 -47.31 -21.32
C THR A 430 -21.66 -45.85 -21.75
N PHE A 431 -22.58 -45.50 -22.64
CA PHE A 431 -22.69 -44.13 -23.14
C PHE A 431 -23.13 -43.14 -22.04
N ALA A 432 -24.25 -43.42 -21.37
CA ALA A 432 -24.77 -42.57 -20.29
C ALA A 432 -24.97 -43.30 -18.96
N GLN A 433 -24.58 -42.66 -17.86
CA GLN A 433 -24.79 -43.18 -16.52
C GLN A 433 -25.41 -42.14 -15.59
N ALA A 434 -26.41 -42.56 -14.81
CA ALA A 434 -26.86 -41.85 -13.62
C ALA A 434 -26.90 -42.81 -12.43
N SER A 435 -26.28 -42.42 -11.31
CA SER A 435 -26.31 -43.17 -10.06
C SER A 435 -26.33 -42.31 -8.80
N GLY A 436 -26.65 -42.89 -7.65
CA GLY A 436 -26.52 -42.21 -6.35
C GLY A 436 -27.42 -40.97 -6.25
N CYS A 437 -28.71 -41.14 -6.56
CA CYS A 437 -29.72 -40.08 -6.56
C CYS A 437 -29.37 -38.87 -7.46
N SER A 438 -28.59 -39.09 -8.52
CA SER A 438 -28.30 -38.06 -9.52
C SER A 438 -29.31 -38.08 -10.67
N VAL A 439 -29.38 -36.98 -11.42
CA VAL A 439 -30.25 -36.84 -12.58
C VAL A 439 -29.42 -36.52 -13.82
N ALA A 440 -29.65 -37.27 -14.90
CA ALA A 440 -29.15 -36.93 -16.23
C ALA A 440 -30.34 -36.65 -17.15
N ASP A 441 -30.56 -35.38 -17.50
CA ASP A 441 -31.60 -34.96 -18.44
C ASP A 441 -31.02 -34.90 -19.86
N TRP A 442 -31.64 -35.66 -20.76
CA TRP A 442 -31.32 -35.79 -22.17
C TRP A 442 -32.52 -35.47 -23.07
N SER A 443 -33.58 -34.87 -22.53
CA SER A 443 -34.81 -34.59 -23.25
C SER A 443 -34.58 -33.73 -24.50
N GLY A 444 -35.21 -34.09 -25.61
CA GLY A 444 -35.12 -33.33 -26.87
C GLY A 444 -33.75 -33.35 -27.56
N THR A 445 -32.79 -34.14 -27.07
CA THR A 445 -31.49 -34.32 -27.74
C THR A 445 -31.59 -35.30 -28.90
N SER A 446 -30.82 -35.10 -29.95
CA SER A 446 -30.70 -36.05 -31.06
C SER A 446 -29.24 -36.39 -31.37
N PHE A 447 -29.02 -37.54 -32.00
CA PHE A 447 -27.70 -38.06 -32.33
C PHE A 447 -27.53 -38.21 -33.83
N SER A 448 -26.37 -37.80 -34.34
CA SER A 448 -25.92 -38.11 -35.71
C SER A 448 -24.71 -39.03 -35.64
N GLY A 449 -24.71 -40.14 -36.38
CA GLY A 449 -23.68 -41.18 -36.26
C GLY A 449 -23.99 -42.22 -35.16
N GLY A 450 -23.05 -43.14 -34.92
CA GLY A 450 -23.24 -44.27 -34.00
C GLY A 450 -22.08 -44.47 -33.03
N ALA A 451 -22.27 -45.36 -32.06
CA ALA A 451 -21.28 -45.79 -31.09
C ALA A 451 -21.47 -47.29 -30.77
N THR A 452 -20.44 -47.93 -30.23
CA THR A 452 -20.54 -49.28 -29.64
C THR A 452 -20.57 -49.20 -28.11
N GLY A 453 -21.05 -50.26 -27.46
CA GLY A 453 -21.19 -50.32 -26.00
C GLY A 453 -22.62 -50.28 -25.50
N ALA A 454 -22.79 -50.34 -24.17
CA ALA A 454 -24.10 -50.21 -23.54
C ALA A 454 -24.64 -48.78 -23.70
N ARG A 455 -25.93 -48.66 -24.03
CA ARG A 455 -26.57 -47.35 -24.23
C ARG A 455 -26.66 -46.53 -22.95
N TYR A 456 -27.00 -47.16 -21.85
CA TYR A 456 -27.10 -46.50 -20.56
C TYR A 456 -27.00 -47.48 -19.41
N ILE A 457 -26.67 -46.96 -18.23
CA ILE A 457 -26.81 -47.67 -16.96
C ILE A 457 -27.40 -46.72 -15.91
N VAL A 458 -28.47 -47.16 -15.24
CA VAL A 458 -29.11 -46.38 -14.17
C VAL A 458 -29.18 -47.20 -12.90
N LEU A 459 -28.53 -46.73 -11.84
CA LEU A 459 -28.36 -47.50 -10.60
C LEU A 459 -28.64 -46.61 -9.37
N ILE A 460 -28.87 -47.21 -8.21
CA ILE A 460 -28.86 -46.52 -6.90
C ILE A 460 -29.71 -45.24 -6.93
N ASN A 461 -30.99 -45.39 -7.28
CA ASN A 461 -31.97 -44.31 -7.41
C ASN A 461 -31.58 -43.15 -8.34
N GLY A 462 -30.62 -43.36 -9.26
CA GLY A 462 -30.34 -42.41 -10.33
C GLY A 462 -31.50 -42.31 -11.31
N VAL A 463 -31.56 -41.21 -12.06
CA VAL A 463 -32.58 -40.99 -13.09
C VAL A 463 -31.90 -40.55 -14.38
N ILE A 464 -32.22 -41.22 -15.49
CA ILE A 464 -31.99 -40.69 -16.83
C ILE A 464 -33.34 -40.34 -17.44
N TYR A 465 -33.53 -39.07 -17.79
CA TYR A 465 -34.76 -38.57 -18.41
C TYR A 465 -34.50 -38.24 -19.87
N THR A 466 -35.13 -38.98 -20.78
CA THR A 466 -35.03 -38.79 -22.24
C THR A 466 -36.28 -38.16 -22.84
N GLY A 467 -37.31 -37.92 -22.02
CA GLY A 467 -38.61 -37.46 -22.49
C GLY A 467 -39.40 -38.55 -23.22
N GLY A 468 -39.23 -39.83 -22.84
CA GLY A 468 -39.97 -40.95 -23.43
C GLY A 468 -39.42 -41.45 -24.77
N ALA A 469 -38.16 -41.18 -25.11
CA ALA A 469 -37.57 -41.53 -26.41
C ALA A 469 -37.25 -43.04 -26.59
N GLY A 470 -37.58 -43.86 -25.58
CA GLY A 470 -37.46 -45.32 -25.61
C GLY A 470 -36.03 -45.84 -25.36
N PRO A 471 -35.87 -47.16 -25.15
CA PRO A 471 -34.61 -47.78 -24.70
C PRO A 471 -33.47 -47.75 -25.74
N ASN A 472 -33.77 -47.33 -26.97
CA ASN A 472 -32.80 -47.24 -28.07
C ASN A 472 -32.31 -45.81 -28.32
N PHE A 473 -32.73 -44.83 -27.50
CA PHE A 473 -32.43 -43.42 -27.69
C PHE A 473 -30.94 -43.09 -27.77
N PHE A 474 -30.13 -43.62 -26.84
CA PHE A 474 -28.68 -43.39 -26.85
C PHE A 474 -27.97 -44.24 -27.92
N PRO A 475 -26.89 -43.73 -28.52
CA PRO A 475 -25.99 -44.54 -29.34
C PRO A 475 -25.41 -45.72 -28.53
N GLY A 476 -25.26 -46.88 -29.18
CA GLY A 476 -24.71 -48.07 -28.57
C GLY A 476 -25.18 -49.36 -29.24
N SER A 477 -24.33 -50.38 -29.19
CA SER A 477 -24.59 -51.72 -29.74
C SER A 477 -25.21 -52.69 -28.72
N THR A 478 -25.15 -52.35 -27.43
CA THR A 478 -25.61 -53.19 -26.32
C THR A 478 -26.77 -52.48 -25.60
N ALA A 479 -27.80 -53.24 -25.21
CA ALA A 479 -28.95 -52.70 -24.48
C ALA A 479 -28.52 -52.03 -23.17
N GLY A 480 -29.25 -50.98 -22.77
CA GLY A 480 -29.05 -50.35 -21.47
C GLY A 480 -29.67 -51.15 -20.33
N SER A 481 -29.31 -50.83 -19.09
CA SER A 481 -29.80 -51.52 -17.89
C SER A 481 -30.20 -50.56 -16.77
N THR A 482 -31.12 -51.04 -15.93
CA THR A 482 -31.53 -50.36 -14.69
C THR A 482 -31.44 -51.34 -13.54
N ALA A 483 -31.03 -50.89 -12.35
CA ALA A 483 -31.07 -51.68 -11.12
C ALA A 483 -31.12 -50.78 -9.87
N SER A 484 -31.39 -51.38 -8.71
CA SER A 484 -31.35 -50.68 -7.40
C SER A 484 -32.13 -49.36 -7.38
N GLY A 485 -33.36 -49.37 -7.91
CA GLY A 485 -34.25 -48.21 -7.97
C GLY A 485 -33.92 -47.18 -9.06
N GLY A 486 -32.92 -47.42 -9.91
CA GLY A 486 -32.62 -46.55 -11.05
C GLY A 486 -33.77 -46.48 -12.05
N GLN A 487 -34.06 -45.28 -12.58
CA GLN A 487 -35.16 -45.05 -13.51
C GLN A 487 -34.66 -44.49 -14.84
N TYR A 488 -35.16 -45.07 -15.92
CA TYR A 488 -34.96 -44.59 -17.28
C TYR A 488 -36.32 -44.18 -17.84
N LEU A 489 -36.49 -42.89 -18.14
CA LEU A 489 -37.78 -42.26 -18.41
C LEU A 489 -37.84 -41.58 -19.78
#